data_AF-A0A952RHU8-F1
#
_entry.id   AF-A0A952RHU8-F1
#
_cell.length_a   1.000
_cell.length_b   1.000
_cell.length_c   1.000
_cell.angle_alpha   90.00
_cell.angle_beta   90.00
_cell.angle_gamma   90.00
#
_symmetry.space_group_name_H-M   'P 1'
#
loop_
_entity.id
_entity.type
_entity.pdbx_description
1 polymer ?
#
loop_
_entity_poly.entity_id
_entity_poly.type
_entity_poly.pdbx_seq_one_letter_code
_entity_poly.pdbx_strand_id
1 'polypeptide(L)'
;MKLLRPPPDLAVLGLRAIHMVGTSDGPLRPAVRRLMLAAQSTFLGVDVPVDDLAPIEPAELARSFPPPLREQIVRAMIVATLVDGEPSAAATATVRRFAKELEVDEPGLDTIELFARRHFTLGKIDYFRRSNIARMLRTELEEHGLVEGALRLFGARGWREDPTVAAPFVALGDLPAGTLGRALFTHYRTNGFSFPGERNGFPEAGVYHDLTHVLGGYATTPLGELQIGAFSAGYIRESPFYVAMLPLLLFCAEINVTPIPHDRVDDLFSHPGVAERYIRALERGSKVKRDLSDRWDFWPEMRRPIDDVRRDLGIDPDEAPPPDPVLS
;
A
#
# COMPACT_ATOMS: atom_id res chain seq x y z
N MET A 1 3.53 9.77 1.40
CA MET A 1 2.75 10.50 0.38
C MET A 1 1.62 11.24 1.09
N LYS A 2 1.55 12.57 0.94
CA LYS A 2 0.45 13.36 1.51
C LYS A 2 -0.76 13.30 0.61
N LEU A 3 -1.95 13.18 1.20
CA LEU A 3 -3.21 13.25 0.49
C LEU A 3 -3.77 14.68 0.60
N LEU A 4 -3.91 15.36 -0.53
CA LEU A 4 -4.33 16.76 -0.63
C LEU A 4 -5.79 16.83 -1.04
N ARG A 5 -6.66 17.37 -0.17
CA ARG A 5 -8.09 17.49 -0.46
C ARG A 5 -8.30 18.58 -1.53
N PRO A 6 -8.80 18.24 -2.73
CA PRO A 6 -9.10 19.25 -3.73
C PRO A 6 -10.37 20.04 -3.34
N PRO A 7 -10.52 21.28 -3.84
CA PRO A 7 -11.81 21.96 -3.88
C PRO A 7 -12.91 21.09 -4.53
N PRO A 8 -14.20 21.24 -4.12
CA PRO A 8 -15.29 20.40 -4.64
C PRO A 8 -15.44 20.39 -6.17
N ASP A 9 -15.22 21.52 -6.83
CA ASP A 9 -15.25 21.64 -8.29
C ASP A 9 -14.15 20.80 -8.95
N LEU A 10 -12.91 20.87 -8.43
CA LEU A 10 -11.81 20.02 -8.90
C LEU A 10 -12.01 18.54 -8.56
N ALA A 11 -12.67 18.23 -7.44
CA ALA A 11 -13.01 16.86 -7.08
C ALA A 11 -13.90 16.20 -8.15
N VAL A 12 -14.91 16.91 -8.64
CA VAL A 12 -15.80 16.41 -9.70
C VAL A 12 -15.04 16.22 -11.01
N LEU A 13 -14.15 17.15 -11.40
CA LEU A 13 -13.32 16.99 -12.59
C LEU A 13 -12.39 15.78 -12.49
N GLY A 14 -11.80 15.54 -11.31
CA GLY A 14 -10.97 14.36 -11.04
C GLY A 14 -11.78 13.05 -11.15
N LEU A 15 -13.00 13.02 -10.62
CA LEU A 15 -13.90 11.86 -10.75
C LEU A 15 -14.26 11.58 -12.21
N ARG A 16 -14.48 12.61 -13.05
CA ARG A 16 -14.69 12.42 -14.50
C ARG A 16 -13.49 11.76 -15.17
N ALA A 17 -12.26 12.13 -14.79
CA ALA A 17 -11.05 11.51 -15.33
C ALA A 17 -10.89 10.04 -14.89
N ILE A 18 -11.14 9.74 -13.61
CA ILE A 18 -11.13 8.36 -13.10
C ILE A 18 -12.23 7.52 -13.76
N HIS A 19 -13.42 8.08 -13.97
CA HIS A 19 -14.51 7.43 -14.68
C HIS A 19 -14.08 6.99 -16.08
N MET A 20 -13.42 7.86 -16.84
CA MET A 20 -12.90 7.52 -18.17
C MET A 20 -11.90 6.35 -18.15
N VAL A 21 -11.10 6.21 -17.09
CA VAL A 21 -10.23 5.04 -16.90
C VAL A 21 -11.09 3.79 -16.66
N GLY A 22 -12.09 3.89 -15.77
CA GLY A 22 -13.00 2.81 -15.43
C GLY A 22 -13.90 2.33 -16.58
N THR A 23 -14.14 3.15 -17.59
CA THR A 23 -14.93 2.83 -18.79
C THR A 23 -14.09 2.62 -20.05
N SER A 24 -12.75 2.54 -19.93
CA SER A 24 -11.87 2.45 -21.11
C SER A 24 -12.05 1.15 -21.92
N ASP A 25 -12.54 0.08 -21.30
CA ASP A 25 -12.78 -1.22 -21.94
C ASP A 25 -14.28 -1.59 -22.02
N GLY A 26 -15.19 -0.62 -21.82
CA GLY A 26 -16.63 -0.85 -21.86
C GLY A 26 -17.37 -0.19 -20.69
N PRO A 27 -18.39 -0.86 -20.10
CA PRO A 27 -19.11 -0.35 -18.95
C PRO A 27 -18.18 -0.06 -17.76
N LEU A 28 -18.63 0.82 -16.85
CA LEU A 28 -17.88 1.15 -15.65
C LEU A 28 -17.61 -0.09 -14.78
N ARG A 29 -16.32 -0.36 -14.60
CA ARG A 29 -15.79 -1.47 -13.79
C ARG A 29 -16.22 -1.41 -12.31
N PRO A 30 -16.72 -2.51 -11.69
CA PRO A 30 -17.28 -2.49 -10.33
C PRO A 30 -16.33 -1.97 -9.25
N ALA A 31 -15.07 -2.41 -9.23
CA ALA A 31 -14.11 -1.92 -8.24
C ALA A 31 -13.74 -0.44 -8.46
N VAL A 32 -13.69 0.02 -9.71
CA VAL A 32 -13.44 1.44 -10.01
C VAL A 32 -14.62 2.29 -9.54
N ARG A 33 -15.85 1.82 -9.77
CA ARG A 33 -17.06 2.46 -9.24
C ARG A 33 -17.01 2.56 -7.71
N ARG A 34 -16.62 1.48 -7.02
CA ARG A 34 -16.44 1.48 -5.56
C ARG A 34 -15.38 2.47 -5.10
N LEU A 35 -14.23 2.52 -5.77
CA LEU A 35 -13.17 3.48 -5.50
C LEU A 35 -13.69 4.93 -5.60
N MET A 36 -14.46 5.24 -6.64
CA MET A 36 -15.04 6.58 -6.83
C MET A 36 -16.06 6.92 -5.73
N LEU A 37 -16.97 6.02 -5.38
CA LEU A 37 -17.95 6.22 -4.30
C LEU A 37 -17.29 6.38 -2.93
N ALA A 38 -16.25 5.59 -2.66
CA ALA A 38 -15.47 5.71 -1.44
C ALA A 38 -14.72 7.05 -1.39
N ALA A 39 -14.10 7.47 -2.50
CA ALA A 39 -13.42 8.77 -2.58
C ALA A 39 -14.38 9.93 -2.31
N GLN A 40 -15.60 9.90 -2.87
CA GLN A 40 -16.66 10.88 -2.60
C GLN A 40 -16.97 11.01 -1.11
N SER A 41 -17.29 9.89 -0.46
CA SER A 41 -17.81 9.88 0.91
C SER A 41 -16.74 10.02 1.99
N THR A 42 -15.52 9.52 1.77
CA THR A 42 -14.47 9.50 2.79
C THR A 42 -13.51 10.67 2.68
N PHE A 43 -13.28 11.20 1.48
CA PHE A 43 -12.17 12.12 1.25
C PHE A 43 -12.56 13.42 0.54
N LEU A 44 -13.35 13.36 -0.54
CA LEU A 44 -13.65 14.50 -1.39
C LEU A 44 -14.80 15.36 -0.84
N GLY A 45 -15.77 14.75 -0.15
CA GLY A 45 -16.94 15.47 0.38
C GLY A 45 -17.88 15.98 -0.71
N VAL A 46 -18.02 15.23 -1.80
CA VAL A 46 -18.94 15.52 -2.92
C VAL A 46 -19.91 14.37 -3.10
N ASP A 47 -21.06 14.64 -3.72
CA ASP A 47 -22.08 13.64 -4.04
C ASP A 47 -22.59 13.88 -5.47
N VAL A 48 -22.03 13.14 -6.41
CA VAL A 48 -22.38 13.16 -7.83
C VAL A 48 -22.67 11.74 -8.33
N PRO A 49 -23.57 11.58 -9.32
CA PRO A 49 -23.89 10.27 -9.90
C PRO A 49 -22.70 9.73 -10.70
N VAL A 50 -21.89 8.88 -10.07
CA VAL A 50 -20.63 8.36 -10.65
C VAL A 50 -20.83 7.58 -11.95
N ASP A 51 -21.99 6.96 -12.12
CA ASP A 51 -22.33 6.13 -13.29
C ASP A 51 -22.64 6.97 -14.55
N ASP A 52 -23.00 8.25 -14.36
CA ASP A 52 -23.47 9.14 -15.43
C ASP A 52 -22.52 10.33 -15.65
N LEU A 53 -21.24 10.19 -15.24
CA LEU A 53 -20.28 11.27 -15.38
C LEU A 53 -19.88 11.51 -16.84
N ALA A 54 -20.11 12.73 -17.30
CA ALA A 54 -19.67 13.16 -18.62
C ALA A 54 -18.13 13.09 -18.75
N PRO A 55 -17.60 12.65 -19.91
CA PRO A 55 -16.16 12.58 -20.13
C PRO A 55 -15.52 13.97 -20.06
N ILE A 56 -14.25 14.04 -19.70
CA ILE A 56 -13.46 15.27 -19.63
C ILE A 56 -12.25 15.19 -20.55
N GLU A 57 -11.96 16.26 -21.29
CA GLU A 57 -10.74 16.29 -22.09
C GLU A 57 -9.50 16.47 -21.20
N PRO A 58 -8.39 15.73 -21.45
CA PRO A 58 -7.15 15.88 -20.68
C PRO A 58 -6.66 17.33 -20.54
N ALA A 59 -6.75 18.13 -21.61
CA ALA A 59 -6.38 19.54 -21.58
C ALA A 59 -7.33 20.43 -20.76
N GLU A 60 -8.60 20.03 -20.58
CA GLU A 60 -9.55 20.71 -19.67
C GLU A 60 -9.18 20.45 -18.21
N LEU A 61 -8.86 19.20 -17.87
CA LEU A 61 -8.39 18.82 -16.54
C LEU A 61 -7.10 19.57 -16.18
N ALA A 62 -6.11 19.57 -17.09
CA ALA A 62 -4.80 20.17 -16.86
C ALA A 62 -4.85 21.69 -16.63
N ARG A 63 -5.77 22.39 -17.30
CA ARG A 63 -6.00 23.84 -17.09
C ARG A 63 -6.51 24.17 -15.69
N SER A 64 -7.23 23.24 -15.06
CA SER A 64 -7.90 23.45 -13.77
C SER A 64 -7.07 22.94 -12.58
N PHE A 65 -6.22 21.93 -12.79
CA PHE A 65 -5.49 21.27 -11.70
C PHE A 65 -4.15 21.96 -11.36
N PRO A 66 -3.94 22.39 -10.09
CA PRO A 66 -2.66 22.92 -9.64
C PRO A 66 -1.61 21.80 -9.50
N PRO A 67 -0.31 22.12 -9.63
CA PRO A 67 0.77 21.11 -9.70
C PRO A 67 0.71 20.01 -8.61
N PRO A 68 0.47 20.32 -7.32
CA PRO A 68 0.42 19.27 -6.29
C PRO A 68 -0.72 18.25 -6.45
N LEU A 69 -1.83 18.65 -7.09
CA LEU A 69 -2.97 17.75 -7.34
C LEU A 69 -2.81 16.94 -8.63
N ARG A 70 -1.94 17.37 -9.55
CA ARG A 70 -1.71 16.67 -10.83
C ARG A 70 -1.10 15.29 -10.63
N GLU A 71 -0.05 15.20 -9.82
CA GLU A 71 0.59 13.92 -9.48
C GLU A 71 -0.38 13.00 -8.72
N GLN A 72 -1.16 13.56 -7.78
CA GLN A 72 -2.15 12.81 -7.02
C GLN A 72 -3.26 12.23 -7.90
N ILE A 73 -3.81 12.99 -8.86
CA ILE A 73 -4.86 12.47 -9.74
C ILE A 73 -4.32 11.41 -10.70
N VAL A 74 -3.08 11.55 -11.19
CA VAL A 74 -2.43 10.51 -12.01
C VAL A 74 -2.26 9.22 -11.22
N ARG A 75 -1.81 9.30 -9.96
CA ARG A 75 -1.73 8.14 -9.07
C ARG A 75 -3.09 7.52 -8.77
N ALA A 76 -4.13 8.32 -8.57
CA ALA A 76 -5.49 7.82 -8.37
C ALA A 76 -6.01 7.09 -9.63
N MET A 77 -5.73 7.63 -10.82
CA MET A 77 -6.04 6.97 -12.10
C MET A 77 -5.27 5.65 -12.26
N ILE A 78 -4.00 5.61 -11.86
CA ILE A 78 -3.22 4.37 -11.80
C ILE A 78 -3.88 3.34 -10.87
N VAL A 79 -4.27 3.73 -9.65
CA VAL A 79 -4.98 2.83 -8.72
C VAL A 79 -6.25 2.29 -9.39
N ALA A 80 -7.02 3.15 -10.08
CA ALA A 80 -8.20 2.72 -10.84
C ALA A 80 -7.90 1.70 -11.95
N THR A 81 -6.67 1.62 -12.48
CA THR A 81 -6.28 0.55 -13.40
C THR A 81 -6.07 -0.79 -12.72
N LEU A 82 -5.64 -0.81 -11.44
CA LEU A 82 -5.20 -2.00 -10.70
C LEU A 82 -6.28 -2.64 -9.82
N VAL A 83 -7.34 -1.92 -9.47
CA VAL A 83 -8.35 -2.39 -8.50
C VAL A 83 -9.32 -3.44 -9.06
N ASP A 84 -9.37 -3.62 -10.37
CA ASP A 84 -10.34 -4.49 -11.06
C ASP A 84 -9.64 -5.48 -12.01
N GLY A 85 -8.62 -6.18 -11.50
CA GLY A 85 -7.82 -7.15 -12.25
C GLY A 85 -6.59 -6.57 -12.96
N GLU A 86 -5.99 -7.38 -13.85
CA GLU A 86 -4.82 -6.99 -14.63
C GLU A 86 -5.06 -5.66 -15.38
N PRO A 87 -4.08 -4.74 -15.41
CA PRO A 87 -4.24 -3.46 -16.08
C PRO A 87 -4.39 -3.66 -17.59
N SER A 88 -5.37 -3.01 -18.20
CA SER A 88 -5.60 -3.09 -19.65
C SER A 88 -4.79 -2.05 -20.43
N ALA A 89 -4.57 -2.32 -21.72
CA ALA A 89 -3.92 -1.38 -22.63
C ALA A 89 -4.74 -0.09 -22.82
N ALA A 90 -6.07 -0.19 -22.88
CA ALA A 90 -6.94 0.97 -23.09
C ALA A 90 -6.97 1.88 -21.85
N ALA A 91 -7.19 1.32 -20.66
CA ALA A 91 -7.18 2.09 -19.42
C ALA A 91 -5.81 2.75 -19.19
N THR A 92 -4.71 2.02 -19.41
CA THR A 92 -3.36 2.57 -19.27
C THR A 92 -3.07 3.69 -20.28
N ALA A 93 -3.53 3.55 -21.54
CA ALA A 93 -3.42 4.60 -22.54
C ALA A 93 -4.22 5.86 -22.15
N THR A 94 -5.40 5.69 -21.56
CA THR A 94 -6.19 6.80 -21.00
C THR A 94 -5.39 7.53 -19.91
N VAL A 95 -4.81 6.82 -18.95
CA VAL A 95 -3.96 7.44 -17.90
C VAL A 95 -2.77 8.18 -18.53
N ARG A 96 -2.10 7.59 -19.52
CA ARG A 96 -0.95 8.20 -20.22
C ARG A 96 -1.32 9.50 -20.93
N ARG A 97 -2.51 9.59 -21.54
CA ARG A 97 -3.01 10.84 -22.14
C ARG A 97 -3.20 11.94 -21.10
N PHE A 98 -3.81 11.62 -19.95
CA PHE A 98 -3.96 12.58 -18.86
C PHE A 98 -2.62 13.00 -18.25
N ALA A 99 -1.74 12.05 -17.95
CA ALA A 99 -0.42 12.33 -17.39
C ALA A 99 0.41 13.25 -18.29
N LYS A 100 0.33 13.06 -19.62
CA LYS A 100 0.99 13.93 -20.60
C LYS A 100 0.49 15.37 -20.52
N GLU A 101 -0.82 15.61 -20.56
CA GLU A 101 -1.37 16.98 -20.50
C GLU A 101 -1.19 17.62 -19.13
N LEU A 102 -1.17 16.82 -18.06
CA LEU A 102 -0.87 17.27 -16.70
C LEU A 102 0.63 17.54 -16.48
N GLU A 103 1.50 17.18 -17.43
CA GLU A 103 2.95 17.27 -17.33
C GLU A 103 3.51 16.50 -16.12
N VAL A 104 2.93 15.32 -15.86
CA VAL A 104 3.33 14.43 -14.75
C VAL A 104 4.14 13.27 -15.29
N ASP A 105 5.38 13.18 -14.86
CA ASP A 105 6.23 11.99 -15.01
C ASP A 105 6.08 11.10 -13.77
N GLU A 106 5.17 10.12 -13.84
CA GLU A 106 4.94 9.16 -12.75
C GLU A 106 5.49 7.78 -13.13
N PRO A 107 6.65 7.37 -12.57
CA PRO A 107 7.27 6.06 -12.76
C PRO A 107 6.32 4.86 -12.70
N GLY A 108 5.34 4.87 -11.78
CA GLY A 108 4.39 3.78 -11.63
C GLY A 108 3.59 3.49 -12.90
N LEU A 109 3.37 4.51 -13.75
CA LEU A 109 2.67 4.35 -15.02
C LEU A 109 3.49 3.54 -16.04
N ASP A 110 4.82 3.70 -16.06
CA ASP A 110 5.70 2.91 -16.93
C ASP A 110 5.67 1.43 -16.54
N THR A 111 5.71 1.16 -15.24
CA THR A 111 5.64 -0.20 -14.70
C THR A 111 4.31 -0.87 -15.10
N ILE A 112 3.20 -0.16 -15.00
CA ILE A 112 1.86 -0.69 -15.34
C ILE A 112 1.69 -0.86 -16.83
N GLU A 113 2.27 0.02 -17.66
CA GLU A 113 2.27 -0.15 -19.11
C GLU A 113 3.01 -1.41 -19.56
N LEU A 114 4.07 -1.82 -18.86
CA LEU A 114 4.72 -3.10 -19.11
C LEU A 114 3.77 -4.28 -18.84
N PHE A 115 3.00 -4.23 -17.73
CA PHE A 115 2.01 -5.25 -17.43
C PHE A 115 0.85 -5.28 -18.42
N ALA A 116 0.32 -4.11 -18.79
CA ALA A 116 -0.76 -3.98 -19.77
C ALA A 116 -0.37 -4.50 -21.17
N ARG A 117 0.92 -4.43 -21.51
CA ARG A 117 1.50 -5.00 -22.74
C ARG A 117 1.93 -6.46 -22.60
N ARG A 118 1.62 -7.12 -21.47
CA ARG A 118 2.01 -8.49 -21.12
C ARG A 118 3.51 -8.72 -21.03
N HIS A 119 4.31 -7.67 -20.86
CA HIS A 119 5.75 -7.75 -20.63
C HIS A 119 6.06 -8.00 -19.14
N PHE A 120 5.46 -9.05 -18.55
CA PHE A 120 5.49 -9.29 -17.11
C PHE A 120 6.90 -9.35 -16.52
N THR A 121 7.85 -10.02 -17.17
CA THR A 121 9.23 -10.11 -16.68
C THR A 121 9.88 -8.73 -16.59
N LEU A 122 9.72 -7.89 -17.62
CA LEU A 122 10.24 -6.52 -17.62
C LEU A 122 9.52 -5.66 -16.58
N GLY A 123 8.19 -5.81 -16.45
CA GLY A 123 7.40 -5.10 -15.44
C GLY A 123 7.84 -5.43 -14.02
N LYS A 124 8.13 -6.70 -13.72
CA LYS A 124 8.66 -7.13 -12.41
C LYS A 124 10.05 -6.54 -12.14
N ILE A 125 10.94 -6.54 -13.14
CA ILE A 125 12.28 -5.94 -13.02
C ILE A 125 12.18 -4.43 -12.78
N ASP A 126 11.33 -3.74 -13.53
CA ASP A 126 11.14 -2.30 -13.39
C ASP A 126 10.50 -1.94 -12.03
N TYR A 127 9.46 -2.68 -11.61
CA TYR A 127 8.87 -2.59 -10.28
C TYR A 127 9.94 -2.76 -9.21
N PHE A 128 10.70 -3.86 -9.26
CA PHE A 128 11.72 -4.17 -8.28
C PHE A 128 12.75 -3.03 -8.18
N ARG A 129 13.29 -2.57 -9.31
CA ARG A 129 14.30 -1.52 -9.41
C ARG A 129 13.85 -0.18 -8.81
N ARG A 130 12.57 0.16 -8.92
CA ARG A 130 12.01 1.45 -8.49
C ARG A 130 11.35 1.40 -7.10
N SER A 131 11.02 0.21 -6.61
CA SER A 131 10.42 -0.02 -5.29
C SER A 131 11.42 0.13 -4.13
N ASN A 132 10.88 0.28 -2.92
CA ASN A 132 11.64 0.23 -1.66
C ASN A 132 12.38 -1.11 -1.43
N ILE A 133 11.99 -2.18 -2.13
CA ILE A 133 12.65 -3.49 -2.02
C ILE A 133 14.10 -3.42 -2.54
N ALA A 134 14.39 -2.63 -3.58
CA ALA A 134 15.75 -2.44 -4.07
C ALA A 134 16.65 -1.75 -3.03
N ARG A 135 16.11 -0.83 -2.24
CA ARG A 135 16.83 -0.19 -1.13
C ARG A 135 17.08 -1.15 0.01
N MET A 136 16.08 -1.94 0.41
CA MET A 136 16.25 -2.98 1.42
C MET A 136 17.36 -3.94 1.02
N LEU A 137 17.34 -4.41 -0.24
CA LEU A 137 18.42 -5.23 -0.77
C LEU A 137 19.77 -4.52 -0.63
N ARG A 138 19.90 -3.27 -1.08
CA ARG A 138 21.16 -2.53 -0.98
C ARG A 138 21.67 -2.45 0.47
N THR A 139 20.80 -2.15 1.41
CA THR A 139 21.13 -2.03 2.84
C THR A 139 21.64 -3.36 3.39
N GLU A 140 20.91 -4.46 3.12
CA GLU A 140 21.31 -5.81 3.51
C GLU A 140 22.64 -6.24 2.88
N LEU A 141 22.88 -5.90 1.61
CA LEU A 141 24.15 -6.19 0.92
C LEU A 141 25.32 -5.38 1.50
N GLU A 142 25.10 -4.13 1.89
CA GLU A 142 26.09 -3.26 2.53
C GLU A 142 26.45 -3.76 3.94
N GLU A 143 25.48 -4.25 4.71
CA GLU A 143 25.66 -4.69 6.09
C GLU A 143 26.18 -6.13 6.22
N HIS A 144 25.81 -7.02 5.30
CA HIS A 144 26.07 -8.46 5.43
C HIS A 144 26.79 -9.09 4.23
N GLY A 145 27.06 -8.33 3.17
CA GLY A 145 27.72 -8.82 1.96
C GLY A 145 26.76 -9.46 0.94
N LEU A 146 27.25 -9.63 -0.29
CA LEU A 146 26.40 -9.89 -1.47
C LEU A 146 25.54 -11.17 -1.40
N VAL A 147 26.10 -12.25 -0.85
CA VAL A 147 25.45 -13.58 -0.81
C VAL A 147 24.44 -13.65 0.33
N GLU A 148 24.81 -13.16 1.51
CA GLU A 148 23.98 -13.22 2.72
C GLU A 148 22.79 -12.25 2.61
N GLY A 149 23.00 -11.02 2.11
CA GLY A 149 21.91 -10.05 1.93
C GLY A 149 20.86 -10.47 0.90
N ALA A 150 21.29 -11.11 -0.21
CA ALA A 150 20.36 -11.64 -1.22
C ALA A 150 19.59 -12.86 -0.70
N LEU A 151 20.23 -13.75 0.08
CA LEU A 151 19.57 -14.90 0.70
C LEU A 151 18.53 -14.47 1.73
N ARG A 152 18.84 -13.47 2.57
CA ARG A 152 17.91 -12.94 3.58
C ARG A 152 16.68 -12.28 2.97
N LEU A 153 16.82 -11.60 1.83
CA LEU A 153 15.70 -10.92 1.18
C LEU A 153 14.86 -11.82 0.26
N PHE A 154 15.48 -12.75 -0.46
CA PHE A 154 14.81 -13.48 -1.55
C PHE A 154 14.75 -15.00 -1.41
N GLY A 155 15.58 -15.62 -0.56
CA GLY A 155 15.94 -17.03 -0.74
C GLY A 155 15.99 -17.90 0.50
N ALA A 156 15.92 -17.35 1.72
CA ALA A 156 16.09 -18.15 2.91
C ALA A 156 15.22 -17.64 4.06
N ARG A 157 13.93 -17.99 4.03
CA ARG A 157 13.20 -18.33 5.26
C ARG A 157 14.15 -19.15 6.13
N GLY A 158 14.58 -18.57 7.26
CA GLY A 158 15.74 -19.00 8.06
C GLY A 158 16.02 -20.50 8.04
N TRP A 159 16.91 -20.95 7.16
CA TRP A 159 17.44 -22.32 7.20
C TRP A 159 18.39 -22.51 8.38
N ARG A 160 18.92 -21.41 8.90
CA ARG A 160 19.72 -21.33 10.12
C ARG A 160 18.93 -20.54 11.16
N GLU A 161 18.69 -21.21 12.28
CA GLU A 161 18.21 -20.56 13.49
C GLU A 161 19.37 -19.79 14.12
N ASP A 162 19.08 -18.58 14.59
CA ASP A 162 19.97 -17.77 15.41
C ASP A 162 19.26 -17.46 16.74
N PRO A 163 19.52 -18.26 17.79
CA PRO A 163 18.92 -18.05 19.10
C PRO A 163 19.23 -16.68 19.70
N THR A 164 20.35 -16.05 19.31
CA THR A 164 20.74 -14.74 19.84
C THR A 164 19.88 -13.62 19.28
N VAL A 165 19.46 -13.75 18.02
CA VAL A 165 18.49 -12.85 17.38
C VAL A 165 17.07 -13.15 17.87
N ALA A 166 16.70 -14.42 18.02
CA ALA A 166 15.35 -14.80 18.45
C ALA A 166 15.04 -14.47 19.92
N ALA A 167 16.01 -14.59 20.82
CA ALA A 167 15.80 -14.45 22.26
C ALA A 167 15.16 -13.11 22.68
N PRO A 168 15.60 -11.93 22.17
CA PRO A 168 14.93 -10.66 22.43
C PRO A 168 13.45 -10.64 22.04
N PHE A 169 13.08 -11.21 20.89
CA PHE A 169 11.69 -11.29 20.44
C PHE A 169 10.85 -12.23 21.31
N VAL A 170 11.41 -13.37 21.71
CA VAL A 170 10.74 -14.29 22.64
C VAL A 170 10.48 -13.61 23.99
N ALA A 171 11.46 -12.85 24.51
CA ALA A 171 11.35 -12.13 25.79
C ALA A 171 10.30 -11.02 25.77
N LEU A 172 9.84 -10.55 24.61
CA LEU A 172 8.70 -9.62 24.51
C LEU A 172 7.41 -10.22 25.11
N GLY A 173 7.31 -11.55 25.15
CA GLY A 173 6.20 -12.27 25.77
C GLY A 173 6.08 -12.07 27.29
N ASP A 174 7.16 -11.63 27.95
CA ASP A 174 7.17 -11.34 29.39
C ASP A 174 6.77 -9.90 29.71
N LEU A 175 6.64 -9.03 28.69
CA LEU A 175 6.23 -7.65 28.90
C LEU A 175 4.75 -7.55 29.29
N PRO A 176 4.37 -6.52 30.08
CA PRO A 176 2.98 -6.30 30.47
C PRO A 176 2.05 -6.12 29.26
N ALA A 177 0.81 -6.58 29.41
CA ALA A 177 -0.25 -6.30 28.45
C ALA A 177 -0.42 -4.78 28.24
N GLY A 178 -0.69 -4.37 27.00
CA GLY A 178 -0.78 -2.96 26.62
C GLY A 178 0.54 -2.30 26.22
N THR A 179 1.68 -2.99 26.35
CA THR A 179 2.96 -2.52 25.79
C THR A 179 3.09 -2.88 24.30
N LEU A 180 3.88 -2.11 23.53
CA LEU A 180 4.13 -2.37 22.12
C LEU A 180 4.77 -3.75 21.89
N GLY A 181 5.78 -4.10 22.69
CA GLY A 181 6.49 -5.37 22.57
C GLY A 181 5.58 -6.56 22.86
N ARG A 182 4.73 -6.47 23.89
CA ARG A 182 3.73 -7.51 24.16
C ARG A 182 2.75 -7.66 22.99
N ALA A 183 2.33 -6.55 22.38
CA ALA A 183 1.46 -6.58 21.21
C ALA A 183 2.13 -7.21 19.98
N LEU A 184 3.41 -6.91 19.72
CA LEU A 184 4.20 -7.55 18.65
C LEU A 184 4.33 -9.07 18.88
N PHE A 185 4.66 -9.48 20.10
CA PHE A 185 4.71 -10.90 20.46
C PHE A 185 3.38 -11.60 20.18
N THR A 186 2.27 -11.01 20.64
CA THR A 186 0.93 -11.54 20.40
C THR A 186 0.58 -11.60 18.92
N HIS A 187 0.98 -10.60 18.12
CA HIS A 187 0.78 -10.59 16.67
C HIS A 187 1.46 -11.79 16.01
N TYR A 188 2.74 -12.04 16.32
CA TYR A 188 3.46 -13.20 15.78
C TYR A 188 2.81 -14.53 16.17
N ARG A 189 2.46 -14.70 17.44
CA ARG A 189 1.85 -15.96 17.92
C ARG A 189 0.44 -16.19 17.37
N THR A 190 -0.36 -15.15 17.22
CA THR A 190 -1.73 -15.25 16.67
C THR A 190 -1.72 -15.64 15.20
N ASN A 191 -0.79 -15.10 14.42
CA ASN A 191 -0.68 -15.38 12.98
C ASN A 191 0.20 -16.59 12.65
N GLY A 192 0.75 -17.28 13.66
CA GLY A 192 1.65 -18.43 13.46
C GLY A 192 2.98 -18.06 12.80
N PHE A 193 3.43 -16.82 12.94
CA PHE A 193 4.69 -16.34 12.40
C PHE A 193 5.87 -16.73 13.29
N SER A 194 6.98 -17.10 12.64
CA SER A 194 8.28 -17.30 13.29
C SER A 194 8.95 -15.95 13.56
N PHE A 195 9.55 -15.80 14.74
CA PHE A 195 10.35 -14.61 15.05
C PHE A 195 11.59 -14.49 14.17
N PRO A 196 12.15 -13.28 13.99
CA PRO A 196 13.50 -13.13 13.45
C PRO A 196 14.48 -14.02 14.22
N GLY A 197 15.33 -14.76 13.50
CA GLY A 197 16.24 -15.75 14.08
C GLY A 197 15.62 -17.14 14.32
N GLU A 198 14.30 -17.31 14.27
CA GLU A 198 13.67 -18.64 14.25
C GLU A 198 13.63 -19.20 12.83
N ARG A 199 13.44 -20.52 12.69
CA ARG A 199 13.29 -21.15 11.38
C ARG A 199 12.08 -20.55 10.64
N ASN A 200 12.29 -20.18 9.38
CA ASN A 200 11.32 -19.44 8.56
C ASN A 200 11.00 -18.01 9.02
N GLY A 201 11.70 -17.47 10.01
CA GLY A 201 11.57 -16.08 10.43
C GLY A 201 11.98 -15.11 9.34
N PHE A 202 11.28 -13.98 9.25
CA PHE A 202 11.71 -12.85 8.42
C PHE A 202 12.92 -12.16 9.06
N PRO A 203 13.78 -11.51 8.25
CA PRO A 203 14.89 -10.70 8.77
C PRO A 203 14.40 -9.60 9.73
N GLU A 204 15.23 -9.20 10.69
CA GLU A 204 14.91 -8.12 11.62
C GLU A 204 14.62 -6.79 10.90
N ALA A 205 15.26 -6.55 9.75
CA ALA A 205 14.98 -5.40 8.90
C ALA A 205 13.52 -5.35 8.37
N GLY A 206 12.80 -6.48 8.38
CA GLY A 206 11.38 -6.56 8.04
C GLY A 206 10.43 -6.23 9.20
N VAL A 207 10.90 -6.20 10.44
CA VAL A 207 10.05 -6.06 11.64
C VAL A 207 9.27 -4.76 11.67
N TYR A 208 9.75 -3.70 11.00
CA TYR A 208 9.00 -2.45 10.91
C TYR A 208 7.65 -2.65 10.19
N HIS A 209 7.55 -3.59 9.23
CA HIS A 209 6.30 -3.92 8.54
C HIS A 209 5.31 -4.58 9.52
N ASP A 210 5.74 -5.55 10.31
CA ASP A 210 4.91 -6.18 11.34
C ASP A 210 4.50 -5.17 12.43
N LEU A 211 5.42 -4.27 12.81
CA LEU A 211 5.10 -3.16 13.70
C LEU A 211 4.09 -2.19 13.08
N THR A 212 4.04 -2.07 11.76
CA THR A 212 3.03 -1.27 11.06
C THR A 212 1.64 -1.91 11.18
N HIS A 213 1.52 -3.25 11.13
CA HIS A 213 0.28 -3.94 11.49
C HIS A 213 -0.15 -3.65 12.91
N VAL A 214 0.76 -3.84 13.87
CA VAL A 214 0.49 -3.68 15.31
C VAL A 214 0.10 -2.23 15.65
N LEU A 215 0.88 -1.26 15.18
CA LEU A 215 0.61 0.16 15.43
C LEU A 215 -0.61 0.66 14.66
N GLY A 216 -0.77 0.24 13.41
CA GLY A 216 -1.88 0.64 12.53
C GLY A 216 -3.21 0.00 12.92
N GLY A 217 -3.20 -1.15 13.59
CA GLY A 217 -4.39 -1.91 13.96
C GLY A 217 -4.94 -2.75 12.80
N TYR A 218 -4.11 -3.12 11.83
CA TYR A 218 -4.54 -3.85 10.63
C TYR A 218 -4.19 -5.33 10.73
N ALA A 219 -5.12 -6.18 10.31
CA ALA A 219 -4.91 -7.63 10.21
C ALA A 219 -3.89 -7.98 9.11
N THR A 220 -3.50 -9.26 9.04
CA THR A 220 -2.63 -9.82 7.97
C THR A 220 -3.46 -10.56 6.91
N THR A 221 -4.73 -10.17 6.76
CA THR A 221 -5.59 -10.65 5.67
C THR A 221 -5.32 -9.85 4.39
N PRO A 222 -5.76 -10.29 3.21
CA PRO A 222 -5.61 -9.50 1.97
C PRO A 222 -6.11 -8.05 2.07
N LEU A 223 -7.24 -7.83 2.78
CA LEU A 223 -7.71 -6.47 3.09
C LEU A 223 -6.75 -5.73 4.02
N GLY A 224 -6.24 -6.40 5.06
CA GLY A 224 -5.27 -5.82 5.97
C GLY A 224 -3.97 -5.41 5.27
N GLU A 225 -3.48 -6.21 4.33
CA GLU A 225 -2.32 -5.89 3.49
C GLU A 225 -2.57 -4.70 2.55
N LEU A 226 -3.78 -4.60 1.96
CA LEU A 226 -4.19 -3.41 1.21
C LEU A 226 -4.13 -2.15 2.08
N GLN A 227 -4.64 -2.24 3.32
CA GLN A 227 -4.57 -1.15 4.28
C GLN A 227 -3.12 -0.82 4.67
N ILE A 228 -2.26 -1.82 4.82
CA ILE A 228 -0.84 -1.62 5.14
C ILE A 228 -0.08 -0.96 4.00
N GLY A 229 -0.30 -1.36 2.75
CA GLY A 229 0.34 -0.67 1.62
C GLY A 229 -0.10 0.80 1.52
N ALA A 230 -1.40 1.07 1.69
CA ALA A 230 -1.94 2.43 1.71
C ALA A 230 -1.37 3.26 2.88
N PHE A 231 -1.43 2.72 4.10
CA PHE A 231 -0.94 3.38 5.31
C PHE A 231 0.57 3.63 5.25
N SER A 232 1.35 2.64 4.82
CA SER A 232 2.80 2.75 4.66
C SER A 232 3.18 3.78 3.61
N ALA A 233 2.48 3.80 2.47
CA ALA A 233 2.67 4.82 1.46
C ALA A 233 2.42 6.24 1.99
N GLY A 234 1.64 6.41 3.05
CA GLY A 234 1.41 7.68 3.73
C GLY A 234 2.68 8.27 4.36
N TYR A 235 3.49 7.44 5.05
CA TYR A 235 4.64 7.90 5.84
C TYR A 235 6.01 7.61 5.22
N ILE A 236 6.09 6.65 4.30
CA ILE A 236 7.32 6.34 3.58
C ILE A 236 7.68 7.51 2.66
N ARG A 237 8.96 7.90 2.67
CA ARG A 237 9.47 9.04 1.89
C ARG A 237 10.00 8.64 0.53
N GLU A 238 10.59 7.46 0.41
CA GLU A 238 11.18 6.96 -0.83
C GLU A 238 10.23 5.98 -1.53
N SER A 239 9.91 6.28 -2.79
CA SER A 239 9.00 5.47 -3.61
C SER A 239 7.68 5.07 -2.91
N PRO A 240 6.98 5.98 -2.19
CA PRO A 240 5.77 5.62 -1.43
C PRO A 240 4.68 5.03 -2.32
N PHE A 241 4.59 5.48 -3.56
CA PHE A 241 3.57 4.98 -4.47
C PHE A 241 3.79 3.51 -4.85
N TYR A 242 5.03 3.07 -5.00
CA TYR A 242 5.33 1.64 -5.21
C TYR A 242 4.92 0.79 -3.99
N VAL A 243 5.02 1.33 -2.77
CA VAL A 243 4.53 0.64 -1.57
C VAL A 243 3.02 0.46 -1.60
N ALA A 244 2.26 1.49 -2.02
CA ALA A 244 0.82 1.39 -2.21
C ALA A 244 0.43 0.44 -3.36
N MET A 245 1.25 0.39 -4.42
CA MET A 245 1.04 -0.49 -5.56
C MET A 245 1.25 -1.96 -5.20
N LEU A 246 2.11 -2.31 -4.24
CA LEU A 246 2.43 -3.70 -3.92
C LEU A 246 1.19 -4.55 -3.64
N PRO A 247 0.35 -4.26 -2.63
CA PRO A 247 -0.82 -5.09 -2.35
C PRO A 247 -1.90 -4.95 -3.43
N LEU A 248 -1.98 -3.83 -4.16
CA LEU A 248 -2.88 -3.71 -5.32
C LEU A 248 -2.47 -4.69 -6.43
N LEU A 249 -1.17 -4.78 -6.73
CA LEU A 249 -0.65 -5.73 -7.71
C LEU A 249 -0.90 -7.17 -7.27
N LEU A 250 -0.63 -7.49 -6.00
CA LEU A 250 -0.77 -8.84 -5.47
C LEU A 250 -2.23 -9.30 -5.36
N PHE A 251 -3.09 -8.49 -4.75
CA PHE A 251 -4.44 -8.91 -4.32
C PHE A 251 -5.58 -8.37 -5.17
N CYS A 252 -5.33 -7.41 -6.07
CA CYS A 252 -6.37 -6.89 -6.96
C CYS A 252 -6.06 -7.14 -8.44
N ALA A 253 -4.81 -6.90 -8.86
CA ALA A 253 -4.40 -7.11 -10.25
C ALA A 253 -3.92 -8.54 -10.53
N GLU A 254 -3.78 -9.37 -9.50
CA GLU A 254 -3.27 -10.76 -9.56
C GLU A 254 -1.85 -10.89 -10.16
N ILE A 255 -1.08 -9.80 -10.13
CA ILE A 255 0.31 -9.76 -10.61
C ILE A 255 1.23 -9.98 -9.43
N ASN A 256 1.72 -11.21 -9.29
CA ASN A 256 2.73 -11.50 -8.29
C ASN A 256 4.11 -10.95 -8.68
N VAL A 257 4.46 -9.79 -8.13
CA VAL A 257 5.77 -9.13 -8.28
C VAL A 257 6.81 -9.57 -7.25
N THR A 258 6.45 -10.50 -6.35
CA THR A 258 7.32 -11.06 -5.30
C THR A 258 7.70 -12.50 -5.63
N PRO A 259 8.71 -13.10 -4.97
CA PRO A 259 9.04 -14.52 -5.15
C PRO A 259 8.12 -15.47 -4.37
N ILE A 260 7.17 -14.95 -3.58
CA ILE A 260 6.35 -15.72 -2.63
C ILE A 260 4.94 -15.88 -3.20
N PRO A 261 4.34 -17.08 -3.21
CA PRO A 261 2.93 -17.26 -3.54
C PRO A 261 2.03 -16.53 -2.53
N HIS A 262 0.97 -15.89 -3.01
CA HIS A 262 -0.02 -15.19 -2.19
C HIS A 262 -1.40 -15.79 -2.44
N ASP A 263 -2.22 -15.83 -1.39
CA ASP A 263 -3.61 -16.23 -1.48
C ASP A 263 -4.39 -15.25 -2.36
N ARG A 264 -5.36 -15.79 -3.11
CA ARG A 264 -6.18 -15.02 -4.04
C ARG A 264 -7.51 -14.69 -3.39
N VAL A 265 -7.94 -13.45 -3.57
CA VAL A 265 -9.30 -13.02 -3.26
C VAL A 265 -9.85 -12.35 -4.50
N ASP A 266 -10.72 -13.07 -5.19
CA ASP A 266 -11.36 -12.58 -6.39
C ASP A 266 -12.18 -11.32 -6.04
N ASP A 267 -12.08 -10.30 -6.89
CA ASP A 267 -12.84 -9.05 -6.79
C ASP A 267 -12.75 -8.31 -5.44
N LEU A 268 -11.64 -8.47 -4.69
CA LEU A 268 -11.45 -7.91 -3.35
C LEU A 268 -11.90 -6.45 -3.22
N PHE A 269 -11.53 -5.59 -4.18
CA PHE A 269 -11.82 -4.15 -4.13
C PHE A 269 -13.28 -3.80 -4.47
N SER A 270 -14.03 -4.74 -5.05
CA SER A 270 -15.47 -4.60 -5.33
C SER A 270 -16.34 -4.81 -4.09
N HIS A 271 -15.81 -5.43 -3.04
CA HIS A 271 -16.51 -5.65 -1.78
C HIS A 271 -16.82 -4.32 -1.07
N PRO A 272 -18.03 -4.17 -0.48
CA PRO A 272 -18.39 -2.99 0.31
C PRO A 272 -17.36 -2.68 1.40
N GLY A 273 -17.00 -1.40 1.60
CA GLY A 273 -16.13 -0.99 2.69
C GLY A 273 -14.63 -1.13 2.43
N VAL A 274 -14.21 -1.92 1.42
CA VAL A 274 -12.77 -2.12 1.12
C VAL A 274 -12.13 -0.83 0.63
N ALA A 275 -12.75 -0.16 -0.34
CA ALA A 275 -12.25 1.09 -0.90
C ALA A 275 -12.19 2.21 0.16
N GLU A 276 -13.20 2.30 1.03
CA GLU A 276 -13.25 3.27 2.13
C GLU A 276 -12.13 3.01 3.15
N ARG A 277 -11.89 1.75 3.51
CA ARG A 277 -10.80 1.35 4.41
C ARG A 277 -9.43 1.64 3.79
N TYR A 278 -9.25 1.39 2.49
CA TYR A 278 -8.01 1.71 1.78
C TYR A 278 -7.71 3.21 1.80
N ILE A 279 -8.69 4.06 1.48
CA ILE A 279 -8.51 5.53 1.47
C ILE A 279 -8.25 6.06 2.88
N ARG A 280 -9.01 5.59 3.89
CA ARG A 280 -8.78 5.96 5.30
C ARG A 280 -7.40 5.54 5.78
N ALA A 281 -6.93 4.35 5.39
CA ALA A 281 -5.59 3.90 5.75
C ALA A 281 -4.51 4.82 5.19
N LEU A 282 -4.64 5.25 3.93
CA LEU A 282 -3.74 6.23 3.33
C LEU A 282 -3.78 7.59 4.06
N GLU A 283 -4.98 8.08 4.40
CA GLU A 283 -5.13 9.33 5.15
C GLU A 283 -4.49 9.24 6.54
N ARG A 284 -4.75 8.16 7.29
CA ARG A 284 -4.12 7.88 8.59
C ARG A 284 -2.60 7.83 8.46
N GLY A 285 -2.09 7.12 7.45
CA GLY A 285 -0.66 7.01 7.18
C GLY A 285 0.01 8.35 6.90
N SER A 286 -0.70 9.26 6.21
CA SER A 286 -0.18 10.58 5.86
C SER A 286 0.08 11.51 7.06
N LYS A 287 -0.47 11.17 8.24
CA LYS A 287 -0.33 11.92 9.49
C LYS A 287 0.82 11.43 10.37
N VAL A 288 1.39 10.25 10.07
CA VAL A 288 2.52 9.70 10.82
C VAL A 288 3.74 10.61 10.65
N LYS A 289 4.34 10.98 11.78
CA LYS A 289 5.37 12.04 11.86
C LYS A 289 6.76 11.58 11.42
N ARG A 290 6.99 10.27 11.33
CA ARG A 290 8.28 9.65 11.02
C ARG A 290 8.14 8.59 9.94
N ASP A 291 9.16 8.46 9.10
CA ASP A 291 9.31 7.29 8.23
C ASP A 291 9.75 6.08 9.07
N LEU A 292 8.86 5.10 9.23
CA LEU A 292 9.12 3.89 10.01
C LEU A 292 9.97 2.86 9.24
N SER A 293 10.16 3.05 7.93
CA SER A 293 10.89 2.10 7.06
C SER A 293 12.37 2.41 6.89
N ASP A 294 12.83 3.55 7.44
CA ASP A 294 14.20 4.04 7.28
C ASP A 294 14.83 4.31 8.66
N ARG A 295 15.74 3.41 9.06
CA ARG A 295 16.56 3.53 10.28
C ARG A 295 15.75 3.86 11.54
N TRP A 296 14.57 3.27 11.68
CA TRP A 296 13.78 3.39 12.89
C TRP A 296 14.26 2.38 13.94
N ASP A 297 14.92 2.89 14.98
CA ASP A 297 15.20 2.10 16.18
C ASP A 297 13.92 1.96 17.00
N PHE A 298 13.26 0.80 16.86
CA PHE A 298 12.00 0.48 17.54
C PHE A 298 12.21 -0.14 18.92
N TRP A 299 13.42 -0.61 19.25
CA TRP A 299 13.67 -1.35 20.50
C TRP A 299 13.35 -0.54 21.76
N PRO A 300 13.69 0.76 21.85
CA PRO A 300 13.30 1.61 22.98
C PRO A 300 11.78 1.70 23.19
N GLU A 301 11.00 1.52 22.12
CA GLU A 301 9.54 1.65 22.15
C GLU A 301 8.85 0.40 22.72
N MET A 302 9.51 -0.77 22.70
CA MET A 302 8.88 -2.06 23.04
C MET A 302 8.29 -2.13 24.46
N ARG A 303 8.91 -1.45 25.42
CA ARG A 303 8.45 -1.44 26.83
C ARG A 303 7.39 -0.38 27.12
N ARG A 304 7.12 0.51 26.17
CA ARG A 304 6.18 1.63 26.35
C ARG A 304 4.74 1.18 26.11
N PRO A 305 3.75 1.82 26.73
CA PRO A 305 2.34 1.64 26.37
C PRO A 305 2.14 1.93 24.88
N ILE A 306 1.46 1.03 24.17
CA ILE A 306 1.30 1.12 22.71
C ILE A 306 0.59 2.42 22.30
N ASP A 307 -0.37 2.88 23.08
CA ASP A 307 -1.13 4.10 22.79
C ASP A 307 -0.28 5.37 22.95
N ASP A 308 0.74 5.33 23.81
CA ASP A 308 1.72 6.41 23.91
C ASP A 308 2.62 6.46 22.67
N VAL A 309 3.08 5.29 22.21
CA VAL A 309 3.87 5.19 20.97
C VAL A 309 3.06 5.68 19.77
N ARG A 310 1.80 5.26 19.64
CA ARG A 310 0.89 5.72 18.56
C ARG A 310 0.74 7.25 18.58
N ARG A 311 0.46 7.84 19.74
CA ARG A 311 0.28 9.29 19.89
C ARG A 311 1.55 10.07 19.54
N ASP A 312 2.71 9.58 19.97
CA ASP A 312 4.00 10.19 19.66
C ASP A 312 4.29 10.14 18.17
N LEU A 313 4.04 8.99 17.53
CA LEU A 313 4.19 8.81 16.09
C LEU A 313 3.11 9.54 15.26
N GLY A 314 2.02 10.00 15.87
CA GLY A 314 0.90 10.64 15.14
C GLY A 314 0.00 9.64 14.43
N ILE A 315 -0.15 8.43 14.97
CA ILE A 315 -1.02 7.38 14.46
C ILE A 315 -2.38 7.51 15.15
N ASP A 316 -3.38 7.99 14.41
CA ASP A 316 -4.77 8.02 14.87
C ASP A 316 -5.28 6.59 15.09
N PRO A 317 -6.18 6.34 16.07
CA PRO A 317 -6.79 5.03 16.25
C PRO A 317 -7.54 4.60 14.98
N ASP A 318 -7.59 3.29 14.73
CA ASP A 318 -8.47 2.77 13.69
C ASP A 318 -9.91 2.82 14.22
N GLU A 319 -10.72 3.74 13.71
CA GLU A 319 -12.16 3.71 13.97
C GLU A 319 -12.73 2.52 13.21
N ALA A 320 -12.78 1.35 13.86
CA ALA A 320 -13.37 0.16 13.28
C ALA A 320 -14.85 0.43 12.96
N PRO A 321 -15.28 0.44 11.68
CA PRO A 321 -16.68 0.21 11.36
C PRO A 321 -17.01 -1.26 11.72
N PRO A 322 -18.29 -1.61 11.92
CA PRO A 322 -18.67 -2.93 12.43
C PRO A 322 -18.06 -4.09 11.62
N PRO A 323 -17.84 -5.25 12.25
CA PRO A 323 -17.26 -6.42 11.58
C PRO A 323 -18.11 -6.82 10.38
N ASP A 324 -17.43 -7.14 9.27
CA ASP A 324 -18.04 -7.59 8.03
C ASP A 324 -18.11 -9.14 8.03
N PRO A 325 -19.29 -9.77 7.87
CA PRO A 325 -19.47 -11.22 7.97
C PRO A 325 -18.86 -12.05 6.83
N VAL A 326 -18.15 -11.45 5.87
CA VAL A 326 -17.64 -12.15 4.67
C VAL A 326 -16.16 -12.54 4.76
N LEU A 327 -15.42 -12.08 5.78
CA LEU A 327 -13.97 -12.33 5.92
C LEU A 327 -13.59 -13.07 7.22
N SER A 328 -14.51 -13.86 7.78
CA SER A 328 -14.26 -14.84 8.86
C SER A 328 -14.23 -16.26 8.32
#